data_AF-A0A1Z4GI41-F1
#
_entry.id   AF-A0A1Z4GI41-F1
#
_cell.length_a   1.000
_cell.length_b   1.000
_cell.length_c   1.000
_cell.angle_alpha   90.00
_cell.angle_beta   90.00
_cell.angle_gamma   90.00
#
_symmetry.space_group_name_H-M   'P 1'
#
loop_
_entity.id
_entity.type
_entity.pdbx_description
1 polymer ?
#
loop_
_entity_poly.entity_id
_entity_poly.type
_entity_poly.pdbx_seq_one_letter_code
_entity_poly.pdbx_strand_id
1 'polypeptide(L)'
;MLLLAGAGATFVFAASPSQAAVINISDFTGWQGIGNFSLSSQQAIISGGGVADTAVESFLGLASGALDTLNSQNVNNASAIKNTITVQAGDVLRFNWRFQAGDYLPYNDYSFYSIGTSLNKLADVRQVGNFGQTASQTAYTFTTTGTYTVGFGVVDIFDQYLASSLTVRTSGGNEPVPEPVTIIGSLAAGVFGVALRHKKKAATKSQS
;
A
#
# COMPACT_ATOMS: atom_id res chain seq x y z
N MET A 1 -10.60 -10.18 63.73
CA MET A 1 -9.94 -9.41 62.65
C MET A 1 -9.21 -10.41 61.77
N LEU A 2 -9.88 -10.90 60.74
CA LEU A 2 -9.37 -11.96 59.86
C LEU A 2 -8.80 -11.27 58.61
N LEU A 3 -7.47 -11.24 58.49
CA LEU A 3 -6.81 -10.76 57.27
C LEU A 3 -7.02 -11.79 56.16
N LEU A 4 -7.78 -11.42 55.14
CA LEU A 4 -7.90 -12.18 53.91
C LEU A 4 -6.81 -11.70 52.94
N ALA A 5 -5.77 -12.51 52.75
CA ALA A 5 -4.75 -12.30 51.73
C ALA A 5 -5.29 -12.77 50.37
N GLY A 6 -5.63 -11.83 49.49
CA GLY A 6 -6.03 -12.12 48.10
C GLY A 6 -4.84 -12.08 47.17
N ALA A 7 -4.45 -13.25 46.65
CA ALA A 7 -3.41 -13.39 45.63
C ALA A 7 -3.84 -12.72 44.31
N GLY A 8 -3.06 -11.76 43.82
CA GLY A 8 -3.27 -11.15 42.51
C GLY A 8 -2.84 -12.10 41.40
N ALA A 9 -3.79 -12.62 40.63
CA ALA A 9 -3.51 -13.32 39.39
C ALA A 9 -3.06 -12.30 38.32
N THR A 10 -1.80 -12.38 37.91
CA THR A 10 -1.27 -11.63 36.77
C THR A 10 -1.66 -12.37 35.49
N PHE A 11 -2.59 -11.82 34.72
CA PHE A 11 -2.88 -12.30 33.38
C PHE A 11 -1.83 -11.73 32.42
N VAL A 12 -0.91 -12.59 31.95
CA VAL A 12 -0.03 -12.26 30.83
C VAL A 12 -0.83 -12.52 29.55
N PHE A 13 -1.36 -11.46 28.95
CA PHE A 13 -1.86 -11.52 27.59
C PHE A 13 -0.66 -11.59 26.65
N ALA A 14 -0.33 -12.78 26.16
CA ALA A 14 0.57 -12.91 25.02
C ALA A 14 -0.18 -12.40 23.78
N ALA A 15 0.04 -11.14 23.41
CA ALA A 15 -0.37 -10.64 22.10
C ALA A 15 0.50 -11.33 21.05
N SER A 16 -0.10 -12.21 20.24
CA SER A 16 0.57 -12.73 19.05
C SER A 16 0.94 -11.54 18.14
N PRO A 17 2.18 -11.42 17.65
CA PRO A 17 2.50 -10.36 16.69
C PRO A 17 1.65 -10.59 15.43
N SER A 18 0.80 -9.63 15.07
CA SER A 18 0.17 -9.64 13.76
C SER A 18 1.26 -9.43 12.73
N GLN A 19 1.48 -10.41 11.85
CA GLN A 19 2.39 -10.23 10.72
C GLN A 19 1.80 -9.16 9.79
N ALA A 20 2.64 -8.23 9.35
CA ALA A 20 2.30 -7.25 8.33
C ALA A 20 1.73 -7.94 7.08
N ALA A 21 0.50 -7.62 6.68
CA ALA A 21 -0.11 -8.14 5.47
C ALA A 21 0.10 -7.20 4.28
N VAL A 22 0.27 -7.77 3.09
CA VAL A 22 0.17 -6.99 1.84
C VAL A 22 -1.29 -6.92 1.44
N ILE A 23 -1.84 -5.71 1.43
CA ILE A 23 -3.20 -5.42 1.00
C ILE A 23 -3.15 -5.03 -0.47
N ASN A 24 -3.81 -5.83 -1.29
CA ASN A 24 -3.99 -5.60 -2.71
C ASN A 24 -5.44 -5.16 -2.96
N ILE A 25 -5.65 -4.19 -3.84
CA ILE A 25 -7.00 -3.90 -4.34
C ILE A 25 -7.37 -5.07 -5.25
N SER A 26 -8.23 -5.97 -4.78
CA SER A 26 -8.69 -7.15 -5.53
C SER A 26 -9.82 -6.83 -6.50
N ASP A 27 -10.64 -5.83 -6.15
CA ASP A 27 -11.72 -5.33 -6.98
C ASP A 27 -12.13 -3.89 -6.59
N PHE A 28 -12.78 -3.19 -7.52
CA PHE A 28 -13.39 -1.88 -7.24
C PHE A 28 -14.91 -1.96 -7.00
N THR A 29 -15.45 -3.14 -6.69
CA THR A 29 -16.89 -3.27 -6.40
C THR A 29 -17.18 -2.59 -5.07
N GLY A 30 -18.24 -1.78 -5.00
CA GLY A 30 -18.61 -1.06 -3.78
C GLY A 30 -17.78 0.19 -3.47
N TRP A 31 -16.77 0.51 -4.29
CA TRP A 31 -16.12 1.82 -4.23
C TRP A 31 -17.12 2.92 -4.57
N GLN A 32 -17.01 4.03 -3.86
CA GLN A 32 -17.83 5.22 -4.10
C GLN A 32 -17.04 6.21 -4.94
N GLY A 33 -17.72 7.04 -5.73
CA GLY A 33 -17.07 8.08 -6.52
C GLY A 33 -17.83 9.40 -6.49
N ILE A 34 -17.11 10.47 -6.83
CA ILE A 34 -17.60 11.83 -7.03
C ILE A 34 -16.93 12.43 -8.27
N GLY A 35 -17.66 13.21 -9.05
CA GLY A 35 -17.19 13.73 -10.34
C GLY A 35 -17.23 12.65 -11.43
N ASN A 36 -16.24 12.69 -12.32
CA ASN A 36 -16.15 11.84 -13.50
C ASN A 36 -15.32 10.58 -13.20
N PHE A 37 -15.99 9.42 -13.15
CA PHE A 37 -15.34 8.14 -12.90
C PHE A 37 -16.06 6.98 -13.58
N SER A 38 -15.33 5.89 -13.80
CA SER A 38 -15.85 4.61 -14.27
C SER A 38 -15.20 3.48 -13.48
N LEU A 39 -16.03 2.62 -12.88
CA LEU A 39 -15.60 1.49 -12.07
C LEU A 39 -15.91 0.17 -12.77
N SER A 40 -14.97 -0.77 -12.66
CA SER A 40 -15.12 -2.17 -13.03
C SER A 40 -14.45 -3.02 -11.96
N SER A 41 -14.62 -4.35 -11.98
CA SER A 41 -13.92 -5.19 -11.02
C SER A 41 -12.40 -5.17 -11.18
N GLN A 42 -11.83 -4.83 -12.34
CA GLN A 42 -10.37 -4.83 -12.56
C GLN A 42 -9.73 -3.43 -12.49
N GLN A 43 -10.50 -2.38 -12.71
CA GLN A 43 -9.96 -1.03 -12.78
C GLN A 43 -10.96 0.06 -12.41
N ALA A 44 -10.41 1.14 -11.89
CA ALA A 44 -11.04 2.45 -11.80
C ALA A 44 -10.39 3.41 -12.80
N ILE A 45 -11.21 4.10 -13.59
CA ILE A 45 -10.79 5.24 -14.40
C ILE A 45 -11.41 6.48 -13.78
N ILE A 46 -10.60 7.50 -13.54
CA ILE A 46 -11.01 8.77 -12.95
C ILE A 46 -10.51 9.85 -13.90
N SER A 47 -11.36 10.79 -14.28
CA SER A 47 -11.02 11.88 -15.20
C SER A 47 -11.23 13.24 -14.54
N GLY A 48 -10.47 14.24 -14.97
CA GLY A 48 -10.71 15.64 -14.64
C GLY A 48 -12.07 16.15 -15.09
N GLY A 49 -12.32 17.44 -14.93
CA GLY A 49 -13.56 18.12 -15.32
C GLY A 49 -14.76 17.75 -14.43
N GLY A 50 -14.51 17.37 -13.18
CA GLY A 50 -15.49 16.77 -12.27
C GLY A 50 -16.33 17.79 -11.50
N VAL A 51 -16.25 17.71 -10.16
CA VAL A 51 -16.91 18.64 -9.23
C VAL A 51 -15.89 19.66 -8.70
N ALA A 52 -16.34 20.66 -7.93
CA ALA A 52 -15.44 21.55 -7.22
C ALA A 52 -14.46 20.76 -6.34
N ASP A 53 -13.21 21.22 -6.28
CA ASP A 53 -12.14 20.67 -5.44
C ASP A 53 -12.56 20.51 -3.97
N THR A 54 -13.23 21.51 -3.40
CA THR A 54 -13.78 21.49 -2.04
C THR A 54 -14.78 20.37 -1.80
N ALA A 55 -15.55 19.96 -2.81
CA ALA A 55 -16.46 18.83 -2.72
C ALA A 55 -15.69 17.50 -2.70
N VAL A 56 -14.59 17.39 -3.44
CA VAL A 56 -13.69 16.23 -3.38
C VAL A 56 -12.98 16.15 -2.02
N GLU A 57 -12.49 17.27 -1.50
CA GLU A 57 -11.87 17.34 -0.17
C GLU A 57 -12.83 16.86 0.92
N SER A 58 -14.07 17.39 0.91
CA SER A 58 -15.12 16.94 1.83
C SER A 58 -15.45 15.45 1.65
N PHE A 59 -15.57 14.99 0.41
CA PHE A 59 -15.84 13.59 0.08
C PHE A 59 -14.75 12.65 0.63
N LEU A 60 -13.48 13.05 0.58
CA LEU A 60 -12.35 12.27 1.05
C LEU A 60 -12.04 12.47 2.55
N GLY A 61 -12.67 13.43 3.21
CA GLY A 61 -12.38 13.79 4.60
C GLY A 61 -11.06 14.56 4.77
N LEU A 62 -10.65 15.31 3.75
CA LEU A 62 -9.47 16.16 3.76
C LEU A 62 -9.80 17.55 4.32
N ALA A 63 -8.76 18.28 4.73
CA ALA A 63 -8.91 19.69 5.07
C ALA A 63 -9.24 20.52 3.81
N SER A 64 -9.95 21.63 3.99
CA SER A 64 -10.24 22.55 2.88
C SER A 64 -8.95 23.18 2.34
N GLY A 65 -8.78 23.21 1.03
CA GLY A 65 -7.57 23.70 0.33
C GLY A 65 -6.37 22.75 0.38
N ALA A 66 -6.57 21.49 0.81
CA ALA A 66 -5.54 20.47 0.79
C ALA A 66 -5.10 20.14 -0.65
N LEU A 67 -6.02 20.12 -1.61
CA LEU A 67 -5.70 19.87 -3.02
C LEU A 67 -4.91 21.05 -3.62
N ASP A 68 -5.28 22.29 -3.31
CA ASP A 68 -4.51 23.46 -3.75
C ASP A 68 -3.07 23.43 -3.22
N THR A 69 -2.94 23.09 -1.94
CA THR A 69 -1.67 23.08 -1.23
C THR A 69 -0.72 22.01 -1.78
N LEU A 70 -1.24 20.84 -2.18
CA LEU A 70 -0.42 19.70 -2.62
C LEU A 70 0.50 20.03 -3.80
N ASN A 71 0.04 20.87 -4.73
CA ASN A 71 0.84 21.31 -5.87
C ASN A 71 1.11 22.82 -5.89
N SER A 72 0.71 23.55 -4.83
CA SER A 72 0.82 25.01 -4.72
C SER A 72 0.19 25.75 -5.90
N GLN A 73 -0.94 25.25 -6.39
CA GLN A 73 -1.67 25.77 -7.55
C GLN A 73 -3.17 25.65 -7.30
N ASN A 74 -3.96 26.60 -7.79
CA ASN A 74 -5.41 26.60 -7.63
C ASN A 74 -6.04 25.48 -8.47
N VAL A 75 -6.66 24.52 -7.79
CA VAL A 75 -7.45 23.46 -8.40
C VAL A 75 -8.80 24.02 -8.79
N ASN A 76 -9.17 23.86 -10.06
CA ASN A 76 -10.47 24.32 -10.55
C ASN A 76 -11.56 23.31 -10.22
N ASN A 77 -11.30 22.05 -10.56
CA ASN A 77 -12.23 20.96 -10.37
C ASN A 77 -11.46 19.63 -10.24
N ALA A 78 -12.14 18.61 -9.73
CA ALA A 78 -11.54 17.31 -9.45
C ALA A 78 -12.58 16.19 -9.48
N SER A 79 -12.08 14.97 -9.62
CA SER A 79 -12.85 13.74 -9.45
C SER A 79 -12.09 12.78 -8.56
N ALA A 80 -12.83 11.97 -7.80
CA ALA A 80 -12.22 10.99 -6.92
C ALA A 80 -13.10 9.76 -6.69
N ILE A 81 -12.46 8.68 -6.28
CA ILE A 81 -13.11 7.49 -5.73
C ILE A 81 -12.56 7.19 -4.35
N LYS A 82 -13.34 6.50 -3.51
CA LYS A 82 -12.89 6.04 -2.20
C LYS A 82 -13.48 4.70 -1.80
N ASN A 83 -12.77 4.04 -0.91
CA ASN A 83 -13.30 2.94 -0.10
C ASN A 83 -12.71 2.99 1.31
N THR A 84 -13.35 2.32 2.24
CA THR A 84 -12.89 2.22 3.62
C THR A 84 -12.30 0.83 3.86
N ILE A 85 -11.11 0.77 4.45
CA ILE A 85 -10.45 -0.50 4.82
C ILE A 85 -10.06 -0.49 6.29
N THR A 86 -10.05 -1.67 6.91
CA THR A 86 -9.52 -1.87 8.26
C THR A 86 -8.19 -2.59 8.16
N VAL A 87 -7.18 -2.06 8.84
CA VAL A 87 -5.78 -2.51 8.74
C VAL A 87 -5.17 -2.65 10.12
N GLN A 88 -4.12 -3.45 10.21
CA GLN A 88 -3.22 -3.49 11.36
C GLN A 88 -1.98 -2.63 11.10
N ALA A 89 -1.37 -2.13 12.17
CA ALA A 89 -0.04 -1.54 12.09
C ALA A 89 0.95 -2.54 11.46
N GLY A 90 1.67 -2.09 10.45
CA GLY A 90 2.58 -2.89 9.63
C GLY A 90 2.01 -3.27 8.26
N ASP A 91 0.69 -3.27 8.07
CA ASP A 91 0.10 -3.63 6.77
C ASP A 91 0.56 -2.69 5.65
N VAL A 92 0.66 -3.22 4.43
CA VAL A 92 1.13 -2.49 3.25
C VAL A 92 0.09 -2.52 2.14
N LEU A 93 -0.55 -1.39 1.84
CA LEU A 93 -1.38 -1.24 0.65
C LEU A 93 -0.49 -1.12 -0.59
N ARG A 94 -0.77 -1.91 -1.63
CA ARG A 94 -0.12 -1.81 -2.94
C ARG A 94 -1.15 -1.65 -4.06
N PHE A 95 -0.85 -0.75 -4.99
CA PHE A 95 -1.72 -0.50 -6.15
C PHE A 95 -0.91 -0.08 -7.38
N ASN A 96 -1.39 -0.53 -8.54
CA ASN A 96 -0.85 -0.13 -9.84
C ASN A 96 -1.65 1.05 -10.37
N TRP A 97 -0.97 2.04 -10.94
CA TRP A 97 -1.62 3.23 -11.48
C TRP A 97 -0.98 3.71 -12.77
N ARG A 98 -1.76 4.43 -13.57
CA ARG A 98 -1.31 5.15 -14.76
C ARG A 98 -1.96 6.53 -14.78
N PHE A 99 -1.13 7.56 -14.92
CA PHE A 99 -1.55 8.93 -15.17
C PHE A 99 -1.36 9.27 -16.64
N GLN A 100 -2.36 9.90 -17.24
CA GLN A 100 -2.29 10.47 -18.58
C GLN A 100 -2.64 11.95 -18.48
N ALA A 101 -1.69 12.81 -18.85
CA ALA A 101 -1.78 14.25 -18.65
C ALA A 101 -2.97 14.88 -19.36
N GLY A 102 -3.29 14.48 -20.59
CA GLY A 102 -4.42 15.09 -21.32
C GLY A 102 -4.26 16.58 -21.67
N ASP A 103 -3.32 17.29 -21.02
CA ASP A 103 -3.15 18.74 -21.03
C ASP A 103 -1.67 19.16 -21.10
N TYR A 104 -1.38 20.46 -21.00
CA TYR A 104 -0.08 21.08 -21.18
C TYR A 104 0.18 22.23 -20.18
N LEU A 105 1.46 22.53 -19.90
CA LEU A 105 1.78 23.69 -19.06
C LEU A 105 1.28 25.01 -19.67
N PRO A 106 0.71 25.93 -18.87
CA PRO A 106 0.79 26.00 -17.41
C PRO A 106 -0.29 25.22 -16.62
N TYR A 107 -1.19 24.52 -17.29
CA TYR A 107 -2.23 23.67 -16.69
C TYR A 107 -1.58 22.39 -16.16
N ASN A 108 -1.11 22.47 -14.91
CA ASN A 108 -0.31 21.41 -14.30
C ASN A 108 -1.16 20.44 -13.48
N ASP A 109 -2.16 19.87 -14.15
CA ASP A 109 -3.02 18.82 -13.62
C ASP A 109 -2.21 17.72 -12.96
N TYR A 110 -2.79 17.09 -11.95
CA TYR A 110 -2.11 16.03 -11.23
C TYR A 110 -3.07 14.97 -10.73
N SER A 111 -2.52 13.77 -10.53
CA SER A 111 -3.20 12.67 -9.87
C SER A 111 -2.65 12.44 -8.47
N PHE A 112 -3.48 11.90 -7.59
CA PHE A 112 -3.16 11.72 -6.18
C PHE A 112 -3.82 10.49 -5.59
N TYR A 113 -3.35 10.10 -4.41
CA TYR A 113 -4.05 9.19 -3.51
C TYR A 113 -4.11 9.76 -2.10
N SER A 114 -5.10 9.34 -1.32
CA SER A 114 -5.25 9.70 0.09
C SER A 114 -5.40 8.48 0.99
N ILE A 115 -4.90 8.59 2.21
CA ILE A 115 -5.04 7.60 3.28
C ILE A 115 -5.45 8.33 4.57
N GLY A 116 -6.73 8.22 4.94
CA GLY A 116 -7.32 9.10 5.95
C GLY A 116 -7.18 10.56 5.53
N THR A 117 -6.52 11.36 6.36
CA THR A 117 -6.23 12.78 6.08
C THR A 117 -4.90 13.01 5.35
N SER A 118 -4.10 11.95 5.13
CA SER A 118 -2.82 12.07 4.40
C SER A 118 -3.08 12.11 2.90
N LEU A 119 -2.50 13.09 2.22
CA LEU A 119 -2.66 13.31 0.77
C LEU A 119 -1.29 13.25 0.08
N ASN A 120 -1.19 12.51 -1.02
CA ASN A 120 0.07 12.25 -1.71
C ASN A 120 -0.10 12.36 -3.23
N LYS A 121 0.81 13.09 -3.89
CA LYS A 121 0.83 13.22 -5.36
C LYS A 121 1.43 11.97 -6.01
N LEU A 122 0.84 11.54 -7.13
CA LEU A 122 1.33 10.42 -7.96
C LEU A 122 2.15 10.92 -9.15
N ALA A 123 1.57 11.78 -9.98
CA ALA A 123 2.21 12.42 -11.13
C ALA A 123 1.47 13.70 -11.53
N ASP A 124 2.14 14.59 -12.26
CA ASP A 124 1.57 15.80 -12.84
C ASP A 124 2.06 16.06 -14.28
N VAL A 125 1.44 17.02 -14.98
CA VAL A 125 1.80 17.39 -16.36
C VAL A 125 3.27 17.82 -16.46
N ARG A 126 3.78 18.56 -15.48
CA ARG A 126 5.19 19.00 -15.45
C ARG A 126 6.17 17.83 -15.44
N GLN A 127 5.84 16.77 -14.71
CA GLN A 127 6.66 15.56 -14.62
C GLN A 127 6.62 14.74 -15.91
N VAL A 128 5.45 14.57 -16.53
CA VAL A 128 5.29 13.68 -17.70
C VAL A 128 5.43 14.38 -19.05
N GLY A 129 5.43 15.72 -19.06
CA GLY A 129 5.41 16.55 -20.26
C GLY A 129 3.99 16.78 -20.80
N ASN A 130 3.85 17.77 -21.68
CA ASN A 130 2.59 18.10 -22.34
C ASN A 130 2.00 16.86 -23.05
N PHE A 131 0.76 16.52 -22.73
CA PHE A 131 0.04 15.33 -23.21
C PHE A 131 0.79 14.00 -22.97
N GLY A 132 1.75 13.99 -22.03
CA GLY A 132 2.53 12.83 -21.65
C GLY A 132 1.75 11.86 -20.77
N GLN A 133 2.40 10.76 -20.41
CA GLN A 133 1.84 9.76 -19.51
C GLN A 133 2.94 9.04 -18.73
N THR A 134 2.58 8.50 -17.57
CA THR A 134 3.45 7.61 -16.78
C THR A 134 2.62 6.55 -16.07
N ALA A 135 3.24 5.42 -15.75
CA ALA A 135 2.63 4.34 -14.97
C ALA A 135 3.64 3.81 -13.96
N SER A 136 3.17 3.44 -12.77
CA SER A 136 4.01 2.87 -11.73
C SER A 136 3.18 2.03 -10.75
N GLN A 137 3.87 1.41 -9.80
CA GLN A 137 3.28 0.79 -8.63
C GLN A 137 3.67 1.59 -7.38
N THR A 138 2.70 1.87 -6.52
CA THR A 138 2.92 2.57 -5.25
C THR A 138 2.58 1.64 -4.09
N ALA A 139 3.33 1.78 -2.98
CA ALA A 139 3.08 1.09 -1.73
C ALA A 139 2.95 2.08 -0.57
N TYR A 140 2.03 1.84 0.36
CA TYR A 140 1.85 2.63 1.58
C TYR A 140 1.81 1.70 2.79
N THR A 141 2.65 1.95 3.80
CA THR A 141 2.70 1.17 5.03
C THR A 141 1.90 1.86 6.12
N PHE A 142 0.90 1.18 6.68
CA PHE A 142 0.13 1.68 7.81
C PHE A 142 0.95 1.54 9.10
N THR A 143 1.19 2.64 9.80
CA THR A 143 1.93 2.61 11.08
C THR A 143 1.03 2.40 12.29
N THR A 144 -0.29 2.54 12.11
CA THR A 144 -1.28 2.49 13.18
C THR A 144 -2.46 1.62 12.75
N THR A 145 -2.90 0.73 13.63
CA THR A 145 -4.12 -0.07 13.43
C THR A 145 -5.34 0.84 13.42
N GLY A 146 -6.25 0.61 12.48
CA GLY A 146 -7.49 1.37 12.43
C GLY A 146 -8.25 1.18 11.12
N THR A 147 -9.28 2.00 10.98
CA THR A 147 -10.09 2.07 9.76
C THR A 147 -9.74 3.35 9.02
N TYR A 148 -9.37 3.22 7.75
CA TYR A 148 -8.91 4.31 6.90
C TYR A 148 -9.78 4.45 5.66
N THR A 149 -10.12 5.69 5.32
CA THR A 149 -10.59 6.03 3.97
C THR A 149 -9.39 6.04 3.04
N VAL A 150 -9.42 5.19 2.02
CA VAL A 150 -8.45 5.18 0.91
C VAL A 150 -9.10 5.86 -0.28
N GLY A 151 -8.47 6.91 -0.80
CA GLY A 151 -8.96 7.68 -1.94
C GLY A 151 -7.98 7.71 -3.11
N PHE A 152 -8.51 7.81 -4.32
CA PHE A 152 -7.75 8.09 -5.53
C PHE A 152 -8.44 9.20 -6.31
N GLY A 153 -7.68 10.11 -6.91
CA GLY A 153 -8.27 11.21 -7.65
C GLY A 153 -7.33 11.85 -8.67
N VAL A 154 -7.92 12.70 -9.49
CA VAL A 154 -7.25 13.55 -10.46
C VAL A 154 -7.90 14.92 -10.43
N VAL A 155 -7.10 15.95 -10.68
CA VAL A 155 -7.54 17.35 -10.63
C VAL A 155 -7.16 18.09 -11.90
N ASP A 156 -7.98 19.07 -12.26
CA ASP A 156 -7.66 20.04 -13.31
C ASP A 156 -7.22 21.36 -12.66
N ILE A 157 -6.08 21.88 -13.12
CA ILE A 157 -5.50 23.12 -12.63
C ILE A 157 -5.91 24.28 -13.53
N PHE A 158 -6.36 25.38 -12.93
CA PHE A 158 -6.78 26.64 -13.58
C PHE A 158 -8.02 26.59 -14.48
N ASP A 159 -8.29 25.52 -15.24
CA ASP A 159 -9.45 25.45 -16.14
C ASP A 159 -10.26 24.13 -16.07
N GLN A 160 -11.13 23.92 -17.05
CA GLN A 160 -12.04 22.78 -17.16
C GLN A 160 -11.95 22.09 -18.54
N TYR A 161 -10.88 22.34 -19.28
CA TYR A 161 -10.64 21.77 -20.60
C TYR A 161 -9.55 20.71 -20.52
N LEU A 162 -9.48 19.84 -21.53
CA LEU A 162 -8.36 18.89 -21.68
C LEU A 162 -8.06 18.01 -20.45
N ALA A 163 -9.11 17.48 -19.83
CA ALA A 163 -9.01 16.68 -18.61
C ALA A 163 -7.91 15.59 -18.62
N SER A 164 -7.07 15.65 -17.59
CA SER A 164 -6.21 14.53 -17.17
C SER A 164 -7.02 13.29 -16.79
N SER A 165 -6.36 12.12 -16.78
CA SER A 165 -6.95 10.90 -16.22
C SER A 165 -6.00 10.06 -15.38
N LEU A 166 -6.56 9.43 -14.36
CA LEU A 166 -5.92 8.42 -13.52
C LEU A 166 -6.62 7.08 -13.73
N THR A 167 -5.86 6.04 -14.08
CA THR A 167 -6.32 4.65 -14.02
C THR A 167 -5.66 3.94 -12.85
N VAL A 168 -6.43 3.36 -11.95
CA VAL A 168 -5.94 2.45 -10.89
C VAL A 168 -6.40 1.04 -11.21
N ARG A 169 -5.49 0.05 -11.12
CA ARG A 169 -5.79 -1.34 -11.43
C ARG A 169 -5.57 -2.24 -10.23
N THR A 170 -6.33 -3.32 -10.20
CA THR A 170 -6.09 -4.42 -9.26
C THR A 170 -4.71 -5.05 -9.53
N SER A 171 -4.08 -5.60 -8.51
CA SER A 171 -2.76 -6.24 -8.62
C SER A 171 -2.83 -7.74 -8.92
N GLY A 172 -3.98 -8.24 -9.39
CA GLY A 172 -4.23 -9.67 -9.67
C GLY A 172 -3.69 -10.23 -10.99
N GLY A 173 -2.75 -9.54 -11.66
CA GLY A 173 -2.10 -10.03 -12.88
C GLY A 173 -0.66 -10.47 -12.61
N ASN A 174 -0.47 -11.77 -12.36
CA ASN A 174 0.79 -12.53 -12.46
C ASN A 174 2.10 -11.81 -12.09
N GLU A 175 2.36 -11.59 -10.80
CA GLU A 175 3.76 -11.55 -10.33
C GLU A 175 4.01 -12.78 -9.46
N PRO A 176 4.97 -13.67 -9.81
CA PRO A 176 5.30 -14.81 -8.98
C PRO A 176 5.76 -14.32 -7.61
N VAL A 177 5.01 -14.68 -6.58
CA VAL A 177 5.41 -14.46 -5.19
C VAL A 177 6.71 -15.24 -4.99
N PRO A 178 7.85 -14.61 -4.61
CA PRO A 178 9.01 -15.36 -4.16
C PRO A 178 8.55 -16.12 -2.92
N GLU A 179 8.52 -17.46 -2.99
CA GLU A 179 8.17 -18.25 -1.81
C GLU A 179 9.11 -17.83 -0.68
N PRO A 180 8.59 -17.58 0.55
CA PRO A 180 9.45 -17.31 1.68
C PRO A 180 10.42 -18.47 1.78
N VAL A 181 11.72 -18.17 1.83
CA VAL A 181 12.76 -19.13 2.19
C VAL A 181 12.51 -19.59 3.62
N THR A 182 11.51 -20.47 3.80
CA THR A 182 11.38 -21.38 4.92
C THR A 182 12.46 -22.42 4.70
N ILE A 183 13.71 -22.00 4.89
CA ILE A 183 14.83 -22.89 5.07
C ILE A 183 14.46 -23.71 6.29
N ILE A 184 14.07 -24.94 6.02
CA ILE A 184 14.43 -26.17 6.72
C ILE A 184 15.58 -25.94 7.70
N GLY A 185 15.26 -25.32 8.84
CA GLY A 185 16.16 -25.05 9.95
C GLY A 185 15.84 -25.90 11.17
N SER A 186 14.86 -26.81 11.06
CA SER A 186 14.39 -27.68 12.13
C SER A 186 14.77 -29.16 11.96
N LEU A 187 15.66 -29.51 11.03
CA LEU A 187 16.16 -30.89 10.88
C LEU A 187 17.65 -30.94 10.51
N ALA A 188 18.54 -30.60 11.44
CA ALA A 188 19.87 -31.24 11.59
C ALA A 188 20.58 -30.83 12.90
N ALA A 189 19.84 -30.71 14.00
CA ALA A 189 20.43 -31.00 15.31
C ALA A 189 20.67 -32.52 15.34
N GLY A 190 21.87 -33.00 14.95
CA GLY A 190 22.11 -34.45 15.00
C GLY A 190 23.42 -35.10 14.53
N VAL A 191 24.42 -34.44 13.93
CA VAL A 191 25.55 -35.22 13.33
C VAL A 191 26.98 -34.74 13.61
N PHE A 192 27.23 -33.85 14.58
CA PHE A 192 28.61 -33.50 14.98
C PHE A 192 28.91 -33.77 16.45
N GLY A 193 28.59 -34.99 16.90
CA GLY A 193 28.98 -35.49 18.21
C GLY A 193 29.60 -36.88 18.14
N VAL A 194 30.88 -36.96 18.51
CA VAL A 194 31.60 -38.15 19.00
C VAL A 194 32.12 -39.16 17.97
N ALA A 195 33.43 -39.09 17.70
CA ALA A 195 34.28 -40.28 17.67
C ALA A 195 35.71 -39.93 18.08
N LEU A 196 36.06 -40.37 19.29
CA LEU A 196 37.35 -40.21 19.96
C LEU A 196 38.45 -41.03 19.27
N ARG A 197 39.65 -40.43 19.23
CA ARG A 197 40.94 -41.09 18.98
C ARG A 197 41.14 -42.28 19.92
N HIS A 198 41.68 -43.39 19.42
CA HIS A 198 42.69 -44.18 20.14
C HIS A 198 43.70 -44.80 19.17
N LYS A 199 44.99 -44.47 19.38
CA LYS A 199 46.16 -45.13 18.79
C LYS A 199 46.57 -46.30 19.69
N LYS A 200 47.04 -47.43 19.13
CA LYS A 200 48.42 -47.97 19.31
C LYS A 200 48.65 -49.36 18.65
N LYS A 201 49.78 -49.40 17.91
CA LYS A 201 50.76 -50.46 17.54
C LYS A 201 50.61 -51.93 17.98
N ALA A 202 51.00 -52.82 17.06
CA ALA A 202 52.02 -53.92 17.12
C ALA A 202 51.49 -55.22 16.44
N ALA A 203 52.00 -55.60 15.26
CA ALA A 203 53.12 -56.53 15.00
C ALA A 203 52.76 -58.03 15.05
N THR A 204 52.86 -58.74 13.90
CA THR A 204 53.74 -59.92 13.64
C THR A 204 53.19 -60.88 12.56
N LYS A 205 54.10 -61.20 11.61
CA LYS A 205 54.22 -62.27 10.59
C LYS A 205 53.26 -63.49 10.57
N SER A 206 52.93 -63.99 9.36
CA SER A 206 53.47 -65.24 8.75
C SER A 206 52.60 -65.86 7.62
N GLN A 207 53.24 -66.16 6.47
CA GLN A 207 53.03 -67.25 5.48
C GLN A 207 51.70 -67.34 4.69
N SER A 208 51.66 -67.70 3.40
CA SER A 208 52.54 -68.54 2.56
C SER A 208 53.04 -67.86 1.29
#